data_AF-A0A836E861-F1
#
_entry.id   AF-A0A836E861-F1
#
_cell.length_a   1.000
_cell.length_b   1.000
_cell.length_c   1.000
_cell.angle_alpha   90.00
_cell.angle_beta   90.00
_cell.angle_gamma   90.00
#
_symmetry.space_group_name_H-M   'P 1'
#
loop_
_entity.id
_entity.type
_entity.pdbx_description
1 polymer ?
#
loop_
_entity_poly.entity_id
_entity_poly.type
_entity_poly.pdbx_seq_one_letter_code
_entity_poly.pdbx_strand_id
1 'polypeptide(L)'
;MSTLIEISSGSYLNEDDCVTTMIERIDSTVTYNDFFSKYLMCNKPCVISFQAIKNWPCRHEWVLNGAPNFEMLRKLFGHSIVPVADCNRKFYNSQFKNNMPMKSYLEYWADYKRSCYDKSMPLLYLKDWHCVRSFSNVPMYEVPQYFVSDWLNEYYIAHPELNDDYMFVYMGPKETW
;
A
#
# COMPACT_ATOMS: atom_id res chain seq x y z
N MET A 1 -43.34 -15.67 15.22
CA MET A 1 -43.13 -14.34 14.61
C MET A 1 -41.84 -13.79 15.21
N SER A 2 -40.79 -13.63 14.40
CA SER A 2 -39.50 -13.13 14.84
C SER A 2 -39.53 -11.60 14.77
N THR A 3 -39.39 -10.94 15.92
CA THR A 3 -39.33 -9.48 16.00
C THR A 3 -38.00 -9.01 15.43
N LEU A 4 -38.04 -8.28 14.30
CA LEU A 4 -36.90 -7.56 13.76
C LEU A 4 -36.51 -6.47 14.77
N ILE A 5 -35.30 -6.57 15.32
CA ILE A 5 -34.67 -5.50 16.08
C ILE A 5 -33.93 -4.64 15.05
N GLU A 6 -34.58 -3.60 14.55
CA GLU A 6 -33.91 -2.56 13.77
C GLU A 6 -33.15 -1.63 14.72
N ILE A 7 -31.91 -1.31 14.36
CA ILE A 7 -31.09 -0.33 15.07
C ILE A 7 -31.81 1.03 14.93
N SER A 8 -32.24 1.59 16.06
CA SER A 8 -32.81 2.93 16.11
C SER A 8 -31.83 3.93 15.49
N SER A 9 -32.25 4.58 14.40
CA SER A 9 -31.53 5.66 13.74
C SER A 9 -31.49 6.90 14.65
N GLY A 10 -30.65 6.85 15.68
CA GLY A 10 -30.31 7.98 16.53
C GLY A 10 -29.18 8.78 15.88
N SER A 11 -29.51 10.01 15.48
CA SER A 11 -28.62 11.08 14.99
C SER A 11 -27.63 10.65 13.89
N TYR A 12 -27.98 10.92 12.63
CA TYR A 12 -26.98 11.18 11.62
C TYR A 12 -26.04 12.27 12.16
N LEU A 13 -24.75 11.95 12.29
CA LEU A 13 -23.73 12.97 12.50
C LEU A 13 -23.81 13.93 11.32
N ASN A 14 -23.96 15.24 11.61
CA ASN A 14 -23.92 16.28 10.59
C ASN A 14 -22.67 16.08 9.73
N GLU A 15 -22.85 15.83 8.43
CA GLU A 15 -21.76 15.66 7.45
C GLU A 15 -20.99 16.98 7.18
N ASP A 16 -21.39 18.09 7.80
CA ASP A 16 -20.87 19.44 7.55
C ASP A 16 -19.84 19.96 8.56
N ASP A 17 -19.51 19.20 9.62
CA ASP A 17 -18.37 19.55 10.48
C ASP A 17 -17.09 18.89 9.93
N CYS A 18 -16.56 19.48 8.84
CA CYS A 18 -15.18 19.27 8.44
C CYS A 18 -14.27 19.96 9.47
N VAL A 19 -14.23 19.42 10.68
CA VAL A 19 -13.17 19.71 11.63
C VAL A 19 -11.91 19.23 10.94
N THR A 20 -11.06 20.17 10.54
CA THR A 20 -9.69 19.89 10.09
C THR A 20 -8.93 19.30 11.27
N THR A 21 -9.19 18.02 11.56
CA THR A 21 -8.44 17.25 12.54
C THR A 21 -7.09 17.01 11.90
N MET A 22 -6.14 17.88 12.22
CA MET A 22 -4.74 17.64 11.88
C MET A 22 -4.36 16.27 12.43
N ILE A 23 -4.09 15.31 11.53
CA ILE A 23 -3.69 13.96 11.92
C ILE A 23 -2.35 14.09 12.66
N GLU A 24 -2.33 13.57 13.89
CA GLU A 24 -1.17 13.66 14.76
C GLU A 24 0.02 12.91 14.15
N ARG A 25 1.20 13.54 14.20
CA ARG A 25 2.45 12.89 13.80
C ARG A 25 3.17 12.38 15.05
N ILE A 26 3.51 11.10 15.06
CA ILE A 26 4.27 10.48 16.17
C ILE A 26 5.72 10.26 15.76
N ASP A 27 6.64 10.51 16.69
CA ASP A 27 8.07 10.27 16.48
C ASP A 27 8.50 8.87 16.95
N SER A 28 9.78 8.57 16.76
CA SER A 28 10.37 7.26 17.08
C SER A 28 10.52 6.98 18.59
N THR A 29 10.24 7.94 19.46
CA THR A 29 10.30 7.75 20.93
C THR A 29 9.05 7.06 21.47
N VAL A 30 7.94 7.08 20.73
CA VAL A 30 6.71 6.38 21.11
C VAL A 30 6.97 4.88 21.18
N THR A 31 6.70 4.29 22.34
CA THR A 31 6.82 2.84 22.56
C THR A 31 5.63 2.08 21.96
N TYR A 32 5.75 0.76 21.81
CA TYR A 32 4.61 -0.08 21.40
C TYR A 32 3.42 0.07 22.35
N ASN A 33 3.64 0.08 23.68
CA ASN A 33 2.56 0.20 24.67
C ASN A 33 1.85 1.54 24.61
N ASP A 34 2.60 2.64 24.41
CA ASP A 34 2.03 3.96 24.19
C ASP A 34 1.24 4.02 22.89
N PHE A 35 1.79 3.46 21.81
CA PHE A 35 1.12 3.40 20.52
C PHE A 35 -0.21 2.63 20.60
N PHE A 36 -0.16 1.45 21.23
CA PHE A 36 -1.32 0.61 21.44
C PHE A 36 -2.42 1.32 22.24
N SER A 37 -2.06 1.87 23.40
CA SER A 37 -3.03 2.46 24.32
C SER A 37 -3.63 3.78 23.82
N LYS A 38 -2.83 4.62 23.14
CA LYS A 38 -3.23 5.97 22.72
C LYS A 38 -3.82 6.03 21.31
N TYR A 39 -3.45 5.10 20.42
CA TYR A 39 -3.88 5.13 19.01
C TYR A 39 -4.68 3.89 18.62
N LEU A 40 -4.14 2.69 18.79
CA LEU A 40 -4.82 1.46 18.34
C LEU A 40 -6.14 1.21 19.09
N MET A 41 -6.10 1.23 20.43
CA MET A 41 -7.30 1.00 21.26
C MET A 41 -8.40 2.02 21.03
N CYS A 42 -8.03 3.27 20.78
CA CYS A 42 -8.96 4.37 20.54
C CYS A 42 -9.37 4.50 19.08
N ASN A 43 -8.87 3.65 18.19
CA ASN A 43 -9.01 3.77 16.74
C ASN A 43 -8.69 5.18 16.21
N LYS A 44 -7.63 5.80 16.77
CA LYS A 44 -7.24 7.17 16.48
C LYS A 44 -6.16 7.18 15.38
N PRO A 45 -6.40 7.84 14.23
CA PRO A 45 -5.42 7.92 13.16
C PRO A 45 -4.20 8.75 13.57
N CYS A 46 -3.02 8.32 13.13
CA CYS A 46 -1.77 9.07 13.26
C CYS A 46 -0.85 8.80 12.07
N VAL A 47 0.16 9.65 11.89
CA VAL A 47 1.24 9.46 10.92
C VAL A 47 2.52 9.14 11.67
N ILE A 48 3.09 7.98 11.40
CA ILE A 48 4.38 7.57 11.97
C ILE A 48 5.51 8.30 11.24
N SER A 49 6.44 8.86 12.00
CA SER A 49 7.62 9.55 11.45
C SER A 49 8.43 8.64 10.52
N PHE A 50 8.99 9.23 9.47
CA PHE A 50 9.87 8.54 8.51
C PHE A 50 11.08 7.88 9.19
N GLN A 51 11.41 8.27 10.42
CA GLN A 51 12.50 7.65 11.17
C GLN A 51 12.24 6.18 11.51
N ALA A 52 10.98 5.76 11.59
CA ALA A 52 10.62 4.35 11.78
C ALA A 52 11.00 3.48 10.57
N ILE A 53 11.15 4.08 9.39
CA ILE A 53 11.44 3.38 8.12
C ILE A 53 12.81 3.75 7.54
N LYS A 54 13.65 4.44 8.33
CA LYS A 54 14.85 5.08 7.80
C LYS A 54 15.87 4.11 7.21
N ASN A 55 15.89 2.88 7.71
CA ASN A 55 16.84 1.81 7.37
C ASN A 55 16.27 0.81 6.35
N TRP A 56 15.05 1.00 5.85
CA TRP A 56 14.46 0.07 4.90
C TRP A 56 15.27 0.05 3.59
N PRO A 57 15.76 -1.12 3.13
CA PRO A 57 16.52 -1.20 1.88
C PRO A 57 15.75 -0.67 0.67
N CYS A 58 14.43 -0.92 0.59
CA CYS A 58 13.60 -0.40 -0.50
C CYS A 58 13.63 1.14 -0.59
N ARG A 59 13.77 1.85 0.54
CA ARG A 59 13.86 3.31 0.57
C ARG A 59 15.14 3.84 -0.08
N HIS A 60 16.22 3.06 0.01
CA HIS A 60 17.53 3.41 -0.55
C HIS A 60 17.72 2.91 -1.97
N GLU A 61 17.17 1.74 -2.29
CA GLU A 61 17.40 1.07 -3.57
C GLU A 61 16.34 1.40 -4.62
N TRP A 62 15.07 1.52 -4.22
CA TRP A 62 13.96 1.72 -5.15
C TRP A 62 13.73 3.20 -5.48
N VAL A 63 14.49 4.11 -4.87
CA VAL A 63 14.39 5.56 -5.07
C VAL A 63 15.71 6.11 -5.56
N LEU A 64 15.66 6.89 -6.63
CA LEU A 64 16.80 7.63 -7.18
C LEU A 64 16.34 9.06 -7.49
N ASN A 65 17.02 10.06 -6.91
CA ASN A 65 16.71 11.49 -7.09
C ASN A 65 15.23 11.85 -6.81
N GLY A 66 14.63 11.25 -5.78
CA GLY A 66 13.23 11.50 -5.40
C GLY A 66 12.18 10.86 -6.32
N ALA A 67 12.60 10.02 -7.28
CA ALA A 67 11.72 9.28 -8.17
C ALA A 67 12.00 7.77 -8.07
N PRO A 68 11.08 6.90 -8.52
CA PRO A 68 11.35 5.46 -8.58
C PRO A 68 12.58 5.13 -9.44
N ASN A 69 13.45 4.28 -8.92
CA ASN A 69 14.64 3.78 -9.60
C ASN A 69 14.28 2.62 -10.54
N PHE A 70 13.84 2.94 -11.76
CA PHE A 70 13.39 1.94 -12.73
C PHE A 70 14.46 0.95 -13.16
N GLU A 71 15.74 1.34 -13.16
CA GLU A 71 16.84 0.42 -13.47
C GLU A 71 16.97 -0.65 -12.38
N MET A 72 17.01 -0.24 -11.11
CA MET A 72 17.09 -1.17 -9.98
C MET A 72 15.84 -2.04 -9.87
N LEU A 73 14.64 -1.47 -10.01
CA LEU A 73 13.38 -2.23 -10.00
C LEU A 73 13.32 -3.26 -11.13
N ARG A 74 13.83 -2.93 -12.32
CA ARG A 74 13.95 -3.86 -13.44
C ARG A 74 14.94 -4.98 -13.15
N LYS A 75 16.08 -4.66 -12.55
CA LYS A 75 17.10 -5.65 -12.17
C LYS A 75 16.58 -6.64 -11.13
N LEU A 76 15.88 -6.15 -10.11
CA LEU A 76 15.33 -6.97 -9.03
C LEU A 76 14.12 -7.78 -9.49
N PHE A 77 13.18 -7.15 -10.20
CA PHE A 77 11.83 -7.68 -10.39
C PHE A 77 11.38 -7.78 -11.83
N GLY A 78 12.22 -7.46 -12.82
CA GLY A 78 11.80 -7.33 -14.22
C GLY A 78 11.17 -8.59 -14.83
N HIS A 79 11.53 -9.77 -14.33
CA HIS A 79 10.98 -11.06 -14.76
C HIS A 79 9.62 -11.41 -14.13
N SER A 80 9.19 -10.65 -13.11
CA SER A 80 7.93 -10.90 -12.40
C SER A 80 6.74 -10.55 -13.28
N ILE A 81 5.66 -11.30 -13.11
CA ILE A 81 4.33 -10.91 -13.56
C ILE A 81 3.66 -10.15 -12.40
N VAL A 82 3.19 -8.93 -12.66
CA VAL A 82 2.64 -8.03 -11.65
C VAL A 82 1.18 -7.67 -11.95
N PRO A 83 0.34 -7.53 -10.91
CA PRO A 83 -1.03 -7.07 -11.05
C PRO A 83 -1.07 -5.55 -11.31
N VAL A 84 -1.72 -5.15 -12.40
CA VAL A 84 -1.80 -3.75 -12.82
C VAL A 84 -3.25 -3.42 -13.18
N ALA A 85 -3.78 -2.40 -12.53
CA ALA A 85 -5.11 -1.86 -12.81
C ALA A 85 -5.02 -0.68 -13.79
N ASP A 86 -6.00 -0.54 -14.68
CA ASP A 86 -6.17 0.69 -15.49
C ASP A 86 -7.22 1.59 -14.83
N CYS A 87 -6.77 2.67 -14.19
CA CYS A 87 -7.62 3.62 -13.46
C CYS A 87 -8.62 4.35 -14.38
N ASN A 88 -8.41 4.36 -15.70
CA ASN A 88 -9.35 4.93 -16.66
C ASN A 88 -10.45 3.95 -17.09
N ARG A 89 -10.33 2.66 -16.75
CA ARG A 89 -11.28 1.61 -17.13
C ARG A 89 -11.95 1.01 -15.91
N LYS A 90 -13.23 1.33 -15.75
CA LYS A 90 -14.08 0.65 -14.77
C LYS A 90 -14.55 -0.68 -15.34
N PHE A 91 -14.40 -1.74 -14.55
CA PHE A 91 -14.99 -3.04 -14.79
C PHE A 91 -15.89 -3.36 -13.60
N TYR A 92 -17.20 -3.15 -13.75
CA TYR A 92 -18.17 -3.08 -12.63
C TYR A 92 -17.79 -2.01 -11.58
N ASN A 93 -17.97 -2.32 -10.29
CA ASN A 93 -17.61 -1.46 -9.15
C ASN A 93 -16.10 -1.51 -8.82
N SER A 94 -15.26 -2.06 -9.71
CA SER A 94 -13.81 -2.18 -9.53
C SER A 94 -13.04 -1.75 -10.78
N GLN A 95 -11.73 -1.59 -10.66
CA GLN A 95 -10.85 -1.32 -11.81
C GLN A 95 -10.51 -2.62 -12.54
N PHE A 96 -10.38 -2.56 -13.87
CA PHE A 96 -9.93 -3.71 -14.65
C PHE A 96 -8.46 -4.03 -14.31
N LYS A 97 -8.22 -5.18 -13.69
CA LYS A 97 -6.87 -5.67 -13.35
C LYS A 97 -6.37 -6.63 -14.42
N ASN A 98 -5.19 -6.35 -14.94
CA ASN A 98 -4.44 -7.24 -15.82
C ASN A 98 -3.09 -7.58 -15.20
N ASN A 99 -2.66 -8.81 -15.44
CA ASN A 99 -1.29 -9.22 -15.16
C ASN A 99 -0.40 -8.83 -16.33
N MET A 100 0.76 -8.24 -16.06
CA MET A 100 1.76 -7.94 -17.09
C MET A 100 3.18 -8.10 -16.55
N PRO A 101 4.20 -8.29 -17.42
CA PRO A 101 5.59 -8.28 -16.98
C PRO A 101 5.95 -6.94 -16.33
N MET A 102 6.64 -6.98 -15.19
CA MET A 102 7.14 -5.80 -14.48
C MET A 102 8.00 -4.92 -15.40
N LYS A 103 8.82 -5.56 -16.26
CA LYS A 103 9.60 -4.86 -17.28
C LYS A 103 8.72 -3.98 -18.18
N SER A 104 7.59 -4.51 -18.66
CA SER A 104 6.65 -3.79 -19.53
C SER A 104 5.93 -2.67 -18.78
N TYR A 105 5.57 -2.89 -17.51
CA TYR A 105 4.99 -1.84 -16.67
C TYR A 105 5.94 -0.65 -16.47
N LEU A 106 7.23 -0.92 -16.20
CA LEU A 106 8.25 0.11 -16.06
C LEU A 106 8.53 0.86 -17.38
N GLU A 107 8.48 0.16 -18.53
CA GLU A 107 8.59 0.78 -19.86
C GLU A 107 7.41 1.73 -20.12
N TYR A 108 6.18 1.26 -19.89
CA TYR A 108 4.99 2.11 -19.95
C TYR A 108 5.15 3.36 -19.08
N TRP A 109 5.59 3.22 -17.83
CA TRP A 109 5.64 4.35 -16.91
C TRP A 109 6.73 5.36 -17.32
N ALA A 110 7.84 4.88 -17.89
CA ALA A 110 8.84 5.76 -18.50
C ALA A 110 8.25 6.52 -19.69
N ASP A 111 7.50 5.85 -20.57
CA ASP A 111 6.85 6.45 -21.74
C ASP A 111 5.79 7.48 -21.34
N TYR A 112 4.98 7.16 -20.32
CA TYR A 112 3.96 8.05 -19.79
C TYR A 112 4.56 9.35 -19.23
N LYS A 113 5.74 9.29 -18.61
CA LYS A 113 6.47 10.49 -18.19
C LYS A 113 7.02 11.26 -19.39
N ARG A 114 7.59 10.56 -20.39
CA ARG A 114 8.15 11.18 -21.61
C ARG A 114 7.09 11.85 -22.48
N SER A 115 5.85 11.37 -22.47
CA SER A 115 4.71 11.97 -23.15
C SER A 115 4.11 13.17 -22.39
N CYS A 116 4.74 13.61 -21.29
CA CYS A 116 4.22 14.65 -20.41
C CYS A 116 2.84 14.30 -19.81
N TYR A 117 2.64 13.03 -19.44
CA TYR A 117 1.39 12.51 -18.86
C TYR A 117 0.21 12.66 -19.82
N ASP A 118 0.40 12.25 -21.08
CA ASP A 118 -0.67 12.26 -22.09
C ASP A 118 -1.87 11.40 -21.64
N LYS A 119 -3.02 12.04 -21.46
CA LYS A 119 -4.27 11.41 -21.02
C LYS A 119 -4.87 10.45 -22.05
N SER A 120 -4.35 10.41 -23.27
CA SER A 120 -4.71 9.40 -24.27
C SER A 120 -4.13 8.01 -23.93
N MET A 121 -3.05 7.96 -23.14
CA MET A 121 -2.46 6.72 -22.66
C MET A 121 -3.28 6.14 -21.49
N PRO A 122 -3.27 4.81 -21.28
CA PRO A 122 -3.90 4.22 -20.10
C PRO A 122 -3.24 4.73 -18.82
N LEU A 123 -3.99 4.82 -17.72
CA LEU A 123 -3.48 5.26 -16.42
C LEU A 123 -3.26 4.04 -15.53
N LEU A 124 -2.07 3.45 -15.60
CA LEU A 124 -1.81 2.13 -15.02
C LEU A 124 -1.25 2.20 -13.60
N TYR A 125 -1.84 1.43 -12.69
CA TYR A 125 -1.49 1.35 -11.28
C TYR A 125 -1.14 -0.09 -10.89
N LEU A 126 0.10 -0.34 -10.51
CA LEU A 126 0.47 -1.62 -9.91
C LEU A 126 -0.05 -1.64 -8.47
N LYS A 127 -0.95 -2.58 -8.19
CA LYS A 127 -1.75 -2.61 -6.97
C LYS A 127 -1.89 -4.03 -6.43
N ASP A 128 -1.84 -4.19 -5.11
CA ASP A 128 -2.03 -5.47 -4.41
C ASP A 128 -0.98 -6.51 -4.80
N TRP A 129 0.26 -6.09 -5.09
CA TRP A 129 1.31 -7.03 -5.46
C TRP A 129 1.98 -7.64 -4.22
N HIS A 130 1.83 -8.95 -4.06
CA HIS A 130 2.51 -9.77 -3.04
C HIS A 130 4.00 -9.95 -3.32
N CYS A 131 4.73 -8.84 -3.36
CA CYS A 131 6.15 -8.78 -3.70
C CYS A 131 7.00 -9.49 -2.66
N VAL A 132 6.69 -9.31 -1.37
CA VAL A 132 7.43 -9.89 -0.25
C VAL A 132 7.36 -11.42 -0.29
N ARG A 133 6.16 -12.00 -0.44
CA ARG A 133 6.02 -13.44 -0.66
C ARG A 133 6.78 -13.93 -1.89
N SER A 134 6.67 -13.20 -3.01
CA SER A 134 7.30 -13.61 -4.29
C SER A 134 8.83 -13.55 -4.26
N PHE A 135 9.40 -12.72 -3.38
CA PHE A 135 10.84 -12.45 -3.26
C PHE A 135 11.28 -12.46 -1.80
N SER A 136 10.95 -13.55 -1.08
CA SER A 136 11.18 -13.67 0.37
C SER A 136 12.66 -13.61 0.78
N ASN A 137 13.59 -13.81 -0.17
CA ASN A 137 15.02 -13.69 0.03
C ASN A 137 15.57 -12.26 -0.18
N VAL A 138 14.74 -11.32 -0.63
CA VAL A 138 15.12 -9.92 -0.83
C VAL A 138 14.70 -9.13 0.40
N PRO A 139 15.64 -8.61 1.22
CA PRO A 139 15.29 -7.83 2.39
C PRO A 139 14.78 -6.45 1.97
N MET A 140 13.46 -6.27 1.81
CA MET A 140 12.89 -5.02 1.33
C MET A 140 12.66 -4.01 2.45
N TYR A 141 12.14 -4.48 3.59
CA TYR A 141 11.83 -3.69 4.77
C TYR A 141 11.76 -4.58 6.01
N GLU A 142 11.66 -3.94 7.17
CA GLU A 142 11.33 -4.58 8.45
C GLU A 142 10.04 -4.00 8.99
N VAL A 143 9.17 -4.85 9.56
CA VAL A 143 7.92 -4.43 10.18
C VAL A 143 8.24 -3.46 11.32
N PRO A 144 7.71 -2.22 11.31
CA PRO A 144 7.95 -1.27 12.40
C PRO A 144 7.46 -1.83 13.74
N GLN A 145 8.13 -1.45 14.84
CA GLN A 145 7.81 -1.92 16.20
C GLN A 145 6.32 -1.80 16.58
N TYR A 146 5.60 -0.87 15.94
CA TYR A 146 4.19 -0.59 16.16
C TYR A 146 3.24 -1.69 15.64
N PHE A 147 3.73 -2.52 14.72
CA PHE A 147 2.93 -3.52 14.00
C PHE A 147 3.49 -4.94 14.16
N VAL A 148 4.35 -5.18 15.14
CA VAL A 148 4.99 -6.49 15.36
C VAL A 148 4.03 -7.60 15.77
N SER A 149 2.82 -7.26 16.22
CA SER A 149 1.76 -8.22 16.51
C SER A 149 1.02 -8.63 15.23
N ASP A 150 1.75 -9.20 14.26
CA ASP A 150 1.27 -9.48 12.91
C ASP A 150 0.83 -10.93 12.72
N TRP A 151 -0.16 -11.33 13.52
CA TRP A 151 -0.66 -12.71 13.58
C TRP A 151 -1.13 -13.26 12.22
N LEU A 152 -1.57 -12.40 11.30
CA LEU A 152 -1.99 -12.81 9.95
C LEU A 152 -0.81 -13.25 9.10
N ASN A 153 0.27 -12.45 9.04
CA ASN A 153 1.46 -12.85 8.30
C ASN A 153 2.22 -13.96 9.02
N GLU A 154 2.25 -13.98 10.35
CA GLU A 154 2.78 -15.11 11.13
C GLU A 154 2.07 -16.41 10.78
N TYR A 155 0.74 -16.38 10.65
CA TYR A 155 -0.05 -17.54 10.24
C TYR A 155 0.33 -18.03 8.84
N TYR A 156 0.46 -17.15 7.85
CA TYR A 156 0.86 -17.55 6.49
C TYR A 156 2.31 -18.01 6.39
N ILE A 157 3.22 -17.45 7.19
CA ILE A 157 4.60 -17.92 7.29
C ILE A 157 4.62 -19.38 7.81
N ALA A 158 3.75 -19.70 8.78
CA ALA A 158 3.62 -21.06 9.32
C ALA A 158 2.90 -22.04 8.36
N HIS A 159 2.15 -21.53 7.38
CA HIS A 159 1.31 -22.31 6.44
C HIS A 159 1.63 -21.95 4.98
N PRO A 160 2.84 -22.24 4.49
CA PRO A 160 3.28 -21.84 3.14
C PRO A 160 2.43 -22.45 2.01
N GLU A 161 1.69 -23.53 2.27
CA GLU A 161 0.77 -24.15 1.34
C GLU A 161 -0.42 -23.26 0.96
N LEU A 162 -0.77 -22.28 1.80
CA LEU A 162 -1.82 -21.30 1.51
C LEU A 162 -1.38 -20.28 0.46
N ASN A 163 -0.08 -20.12 0.26
CA ASN A 163 0.53 -19.27 -0.76
C ASN A 163 -0.01 -17.82 -0.76
N ASP A 164 -0.14 -17.22 0.42
CA ASP A 164 -0.64 -15.86 0.59
C ASP A 164 0.18 -15.00 1.57
N ASP A 165 -0.01 -13.69 1.55
CA ASP A 165 0.47 -12.74 2.56
C ASP A 165 -0.47 -11.51 2.66
N TYR A 166 -0.31 -10.70 3.70
CA TYR A 166 -0.94 -9.38 3.83
C TYR A 166 0.10 -8.26 3.67
N MET A 167 1.02 -8.41 2.71
CA MET A 167 2.12 -7.48 2.46
C MET A 167 2.16 -7.07 0.99
N PHE A 168 1.63 -5.89 0.70
CA PHE A 168 1.38 -5.44 -0.66
C PHE A 168 2.29 -4.29 -1.10
N VAL A 169 2.76 -4.35 -2.33
CA VAL A 169 3.43 -3.23 -3.01
C VAL A 169 2.43 -2.50 -3.91
N TYR A 170 2.51 -1.17 -3.84
CA TYR A 170 1.75 -0.24 -4.66
C TYR A 170 2.69 0.72 -5.35
N MET A 171 2.53 0.91 -6.66
CA MET A 171 3.28 1.93 -7.40
C MET A 171 2.52 2.40 -8.63
N GLY A 172 2.60 3.70 -8.90
CA GLY A 172 1.92 4.31 -10.04
C GLY A 172 2.35 5.74 -10.28
N PRO A 173 2.16 6.26 -11.51
CA PRO A 173 2.29 7.68 -11.80
C PRO A 173 1.31 8.51 -10.96
N LYS A 174 1.51 9.83 -10.98
CA LYS A 174 0.54 10.77 -10.43
C LYS A 174 -0.87 10.45 -10.97
N GLU A 175 -1.89 10.63 -10.12
CA GLU A 175 -3.32 10.46 -10.43
C GLU A 175 -3.83 9.00 -10.44
N THR A 176 -2.98 7.99 -10.21
CA THR A 176 -3.45 6.62 -9.94
C THR A 176 -4.10 6.48 -8.56
N TRP A 177 -5.03 5.54 -8.42
CA TRP A 177 -5.80 5.28 -7.20
C TRP A 177 -6.21 3.80 -7.09
#